data_AF-A0A7S1G4K8-F1
#
_entry.id   AF-A0A7S1G4K8-F1
#
_cell.length_a   1.000
_cell.length_b   1.000
_cell.length_c   1.000
_cell.angle_alpha   90.00
_cell.angle_beta   90.00
_cell.angle_gamma   90.00
#
_symmetry.space_group_name_H-M   'P 1'
#
loop_
_entity.id
_entity.type
_entity.pdbx_description
1 polymer ?
#
loop_
_entity_poly.entity_id
_entity_poly.type
_entity_poly.pdbx_seq_one_letter_code
_entity_poly.pdbx_strand_id
1 'polypeptide(L)'
;ACLLLIAQRQSSRRGEWFKAVWERAVAGLKNSKSKDEVVHGSLLAVGELLRRRHTENFMDQRFSRKSDSEEGVCDFVIKYKDSRDKLVRRTVNKLLSRIAAFNPNEFVKHYLHVTLTHLINAMKKDSDRATAFIAVGSIVKCIRGHIKAEAAKFRPQLHSIVALAREALSARRKSRPFCAEALQCVAELAGALGAGLMKDFFHEGLLDDMFNAGLHDRKLVDALTQVAEAIPALLIPIQERLLREISIILVGVPYVPPGAHDVFS
;
A
#
# COMPACT_ATOMS: atom_id res chain seq x y z
N ALA A 1 4.18 -17.00 -17.04
CA ALA A 1 3.71 -17.73 -18.24
C ALA A 1 3.49 -19.23 -17.98
N CYS A 2 4.49 -20.00 -17.52
CA CYS A 2 4.37 -21.47 -17.37
C CYS A 2 3.23 -21.93 -16.43
N LEU A 3 3.09 -21.32 -15.26
CA LEU A 3 1.99 -21.68 -14.35
C LEU A 3 0.60 -21.35 -14.92
N LEU A 4 0.47 -20.42 -15.89
CA LEU A 4 -0.81 -20.14 -16.57
C LEU A 4 -1.15 -21.29 -17.54
N LEU A 5 -0.17 -21.77 -18.29
CA LEU A 5 -0.31 -22.91 -19.18
C LEU A 5 -0.63 -24.20 -18.40
N ILE A 6 -0.01 -24.39 -17.23
CA ILE A 6 -0.30 -25.52 -16.33
C ILE A 6 -1.70 -25.40 -15.70
N ALA A 7 -2.13 -24.19 -15.35
CA ALA A 7 -3.47 -23.96 -14.81
C ALA A 7 -4.58 -24.21 -15.86
N GLN A 8 -4.31 -23.91 -17.13
CA GLN A 8 -5.24 -24.15 -18.25
C GLN A 8 -5.31 -25.63 -18.66
N ARG A 9 -4.22 -26.38 -18.52
CA ARG A 9 -4.23 -27.83 -18.72
C ARG A 9 -5.01 -28.49 -17.58
N GLN A 10 -6.19 -29.04 -17.88
CA GLN A 10 -6.88 -29.96 -16.98
C GLN A 10 -6.00 -31.21 -16.82
N SER A 11 -5.26 -31.28 -15.73
CA SER A 11 -4.41 -32.41 -15.40
C SER A 11 -4.62 -32.74 -13.93
N SER A 12 -4.92 -34.01 -13.65
CA SER A 12 -4.97 -34.60 -12.31
C SER A 12 -3.71 -34.32 -11.48
N ARG A 13 -2.58 -34.00 -12.14
CA ARG A 13 -1.29 -33.71 -11.52
C ARG A 13 -1.11 -32.26 -11.07
N ARG A 14 -2.08 -31.37 -11.29
CA ARG A 14 -1.94 -29.93 -10.94
C ARG A 14 -1.60 -29.71 -9.46
N GLY A 15 -2.23 -30.47 -8.56
CA GLY A 15 -1.96 -30.41 -7.13
C GLY A 15 -0.52 -30.84 -6.78
N GLU A 16 0.00 -31.87 -7.44
CA GLU A 16 1.39 -32.35 -7.27
C GLU A 16 2.40 -31.27 -7.69
N TRP A 17 2.12 -30.54 -8.77
CA TRP A 17 3.00 -29.49 -9.25
C TRP A 17 3.00 -28.28 -8.32
N PHE A 18 1.84 -27.89 -7.80
CA PHE A 18 1.75 -26.84 -6.78
C PHE A 18 2.49 -27.23 -5.50
N LYS A 19 2.34 -28.49 -5.07
CA LYS A 19 3.08 -29.03 -3.93
C LYS A 19 4.58 -28.99 -4.17
N ALA A 20 5.07 -29.44 -5.33
CA ALA A 20 6.49 -29.44 -5.65
C ALA A 20 7.08 -28.02 -5.74
N VAL A 21 6.34 -27.04 -6.28
CA VAL A 21 6.75 -25.63 -6.31
C VAL A 21 6.79 -25.06 -4.90
N TRP A 22 5.76 -25.33 -4.09
CA TRP A 22 5.68 -24.89 -2.70
C TRP A 22 6.83 -25.43 -1.86
N GLU A 23 7.11 -26.73 -1.92
CA GLU A 23 8.17 -27.39 -1.16
C GLU A 23 9.55 -26.82 -1.52
N ARG A 24 9.83 -26.63 -2.82
CA ARG A 24 11.08 -25.98 -3.26
C ARG A 24 11.20 -24.54 -2.77
N ALA A 25 10.11 -23.77 -2.86
CA ALA A 25 10.10 -22.39 -2.40
C ALA A 25 10.38 -22.33 -0.88
N VAL A 26 9.65 -23.12 -0.09
CA VAL A 26 9.80 -23.20 1.37
C VAL A 26 11.19 -23.71 1.76
N ALA A 27 11.75 -24.70 1.05
CA ALA A 27 13.11 -25.17 1.32
C ALA A 27 14.14 -24.04 1.18
N GLY A 28 14.00 -23.20 0.14
CA GLY A 28 14.84 -22.01 -0.04
C GLY A 28 14.67 -20.97 1.07
N LEU A 29 13.47 -20.85 1.66
CA LEU A 29 13.15 -19.91 2.76
C LEU A 29 13.46 -20.46 4.16
N LYS A 30 13.57 -21.78 4.32
CA LYS A 30 13.96 -22.41 5.60
C LYS A 30 15.46 -22.42 5.79
N ASN A 31 16.22 -22.59 4.71
CA ASN A 31 17.67 -22.65 4.78
C ASN A 31 18.27 -21.26 5.10
N SER A 32 18.84 -21.11 6.30
CA SER A 32 19.47 -19.88 6.76
C SER A 32 20.74 -19.51 5.98
N LYS A 33 21.34 -20.46 5.26
CA LYS A 33 22.52 -20.26 4.41
C LYS A 33 22.17 -19.96 2.95
N SER A 34 20.88 -19.85 2.61
CA SER A 34 20.45 -19.50 1.26
C SER A 34 21.02 -18.15 0.83
N LYS A 35 21.52 -18.09 -0.41
CA LYS A 35 21.90 -16.81 -1.05
C LYS A 35 20.66 -15.94 -1.26
N ASP A 36 20.84 -14.62 -1.28
CA ASP A 36 19.74 -13.66 -1.46
C ASP A 36 18.94 -13.90 -2.76
N GLU A 37 19.59 -14.36 -3.83
CA GLU A 37 18.93 -14.74 -5.08
C GLU A 37 17.97 -15.92 -4.92
N VAL A 38 18.34 -16.91 -4.11
CA VAL A 38 17.50 -18.08 -3.81
C VAL A 38 16.31 -17.65 -2.98
N VAL A 39 16.54 -16.83 -1.95
CA VAL A 39 15.47 -16.27 -1.13
C VAL A 39 14.49 -15.46 -1.99
N HIS A 40 15.01 -14.56 -2.84
CA HIS A 40 14.21 -13.73 -3.71
C HIS A 40 13.39 -14.58 -4.71
N GLY A 41 14.02 -15.57 -5.35
CA GLY A 41 13.34 -16.52 -6.25
C GLY A 41 12.23 -17.31 -5.57
N SER A 42 12.48 -17.80 -4.34
CA SER A 42 11.47 -18.48 -3.53
C SER A 42 10.29 -17.56 -3.17
N LEU A 43 10.56 -16.32 -2.77
CA LEU A 43 9.50 -15.34 -2.48
C LEU A 43 8.66 -15.03 -3.72
N LEU A 44 9.27 -14.92 -4.90
CA LEU A 44 8.53 -14.72 -6.15
C LEU A 44 7.65 -15.93 -6.48
N ALA A 45 8.14 -17.15 -6.27
CA ALA A 45 7.36 -18.37 -6.45
C ALA A 45 6.13 -18.40 -5.51
N VAL A 46 6.32 -18.07 -4.22
CA VAL A 46 5.22 -17.91 -3.26
C VAL A 46 4.23 -16.85 -3.73
N GLY A 47 4.72 -15.71 -4.23
CA GLY A 47 3.87 -14.64 -4.75
C GLY A 47 3.02 -15.03 -5.95
N GLU A 48 3.51 -15.94 -6.80
CA GLU A 48 2.76 -16.48 -7.92
C GLU A 48 1.75 -17.54 -7.50
N LEU A 49 2.02 -18.29 -6.43
CA LEU A 49 1.06 -19.21 -5.82
C LEU A 49 -0.07 -18.45 -5.12
N LEU A 50 0.19 -17.31 -4.47
CA LEU A 50 -0.85 -16.48 -3.85
C LEU A 50 -1.74 -15.74 -4.87
N ARG A 51 -1.27 -15.53 -6.09
CA ARG A 51 -1.98 -14.73 -7.11
C ARG A 51 -3.07 -15.52 -7.85
N ARG A 52 -3.00 -16.85 -7.88
CA ARG A 52 -3.82 -17.65 -8.79
C ARG A 52 -5.14 -18.06 -8.13
N ARG A 53 -6.25 -17.72 -8.77
CA ARG A 53 -7.60 -18.16 -8.33
C ARG A 53 -7.71 -19.70 -8.22
N HIS A 54 -6.92 -20.44 -9.01
CA HIS A 54 -6.92 -21.90 -9.00
C HIS A 54 -6.05 -22.54 -7.89
N THR A 55 -5.26 -21.75 -7.16
CA THR A 55 -4.45 -22.21 -6.03
C THR A 55 -5.06 -21.80 -4.69
N GLU A 56 -6.24 -21.17 -4.69
CA GLU A 56 -6.91 -20.66 -3.49
C GLU A 56 -7.08 -21.75 -2.42
N ASN A 57 -7.73 -22.87 -2.75
CA ASN A 57 -7.89 -24.00 -1.82
C ASN A 57 -6.55 -24.60 -1.35
N PHE A 58 -5.52 -24.57 -2.21
CA PHE A 58 -4.20 -25.11 -1.87
C PHE A 58 -3.43 -24.19 -0.89
N MET A 59 -3.54 -22.88 -1.11
CA MET A 59 -2.86 -21.85 -0.32
C MET A 59 -3.61 -21.54 0.97
N ASP A 60 -4.93 -21.63 0.98
CA ASP A 60 -5.75 -21.42 2.18
C ASP A 60 -5.38 -22.40 3.30
N GLN A 61 -5.18 -23.67 2.96
CA GLN A 61 -4.68 -24.70 3.88
C GLN A 61 -3.28 -24.41 4.46
N ARG A 62 -2.54 -23.46 3.89
CA ARG A 62 -1.15 -23.12 4.28
C ARG A 62 -1.03 -21.65 4.70
N PHE A 63 -2.15 -20.93 4.76
CA PHE A 63 -2.15 -19.50 5.04
C PHE A 63 -1.91 -19.25 6.53
N SER A 64 -2.71 -19.89 7.38
CA SER A 64 -2.60 -19.78 8.83
C SER A 64 -1.55 -20.76 9.38
N ARG A 65 -0.92 -20.33 10.48
CA ARG A 65 -0.08 -21.18 11.31
C ARG A 65 -0.96 -22.25 11.95
N LYS A 66 -0.63 -23.53 11.76
CA LYS A 66 -1.40 -24.66 12.32
C LYS A 66 -0.85 -25.19 13.64
N SER A 67 0.45 -25.04 13.84
CA SER A 67 1.18 -25.50 15.02
C SER A 67 2.53 -24.78 15.09
N ASP A 68 3.25 -24.91 16.22
CA ASP A 68 4.60 -24.35 16.35
C ASP A 68 5.61 -24.95 15.37
N SER A 69 5.36 -26.15 14.87
CA SER A 69 6.15 -26.82 13.84
C SER A 69 5.71 -26.51 12.40
N GLU A 70 4.52 -25.92 12.21
CA GLU A 70 3.91 -25.65 10.89
C GLU A 70 3.67 -24.15 10.69
N GLU A 71 4.74 -23.46 10.30
CA GLU A 71 4.72 -22.07 9.85
C GLU A 71 3.82 -21.89 8.61
N GLY A 72 2.98 -20.85 8.66
CA GLY A 72 2.16 -20.43 7.53
C GLY A 72 2.96 -19.65 6.49
N VAL A 73 2.37 -19.41 5.32
CA VAL A 73 2.97 -18.59 4.26
C VAL A 73 3.41 -17.22 4.78
N CYS A 74 2.58 -16.62 5.64
CA CYS A 74 2.83 -15.31 6.25
C CYS A 74 4.09 -15.31 7.12
N ASP A 75 4.31 -16.38 7.89
CA ASP A 75 5.47 -16.53 8.78
C ASP A 75 6.78 -16.57 7.96
N PHE A 76 6.79 -17.31 6.86
CA PHE A 76 7.94 -17.35 5.96
C PHE A 76 8.22 -15.98 5.34
N VAL A 77 7.20 -15.26 4.88
CA VAL A 77 7.39 -13.95 4.22
C VAL A 77 7.87 -12.90 5.22
N ILE A 78 7.28 -12.86 6.42
CA ILE A 78 7.58 -11.82 7.40
C ILE A 78 8.98 -11.97 8.03
N LYS A 79 9.51 -13.20 8.05
CA LYS A 79 10.89 -13.48 8.47
C LYS A 79 11.93 -12.70 7.67
N TYR A 80 11.66 -12.41 6.39
CA TYR A 80 12.58 -11.73 5.49
C TYR A 80 12.37 -10.22 5.37
N LYS A 81 11.45 -9.64 6.16
CA LYS A 81 11.11 -8.20 6.09
C LYS A 81 12.31 -7.28 6.32
N ASP A 82 13.24 -7.70 7.18
CA ASP A 82 14.43 -6.94 7.57
C ASP A 82 15.69 -7.39 6.80
N SER A 83 15.54 -8.09 5.66
CA SER A 83 16.67 -8.55 4.85
C SER A 83 17.60 -7.39 4.45
N ARG A 84 18.90 -7.66 4.36
CA ARG A 84 19.89 -6.68 3.88
C ARG A 84 19.72 -6.40 2.39
N ASP A 85 19.29 -7.39 1.62
CA ASP A 85 19.06 -7.26 0.20
C ASP A 85 17.80 -6.43 -0.12
N LYS A 86 17.95 -5.47 -1.04
CA LYS A 86 16.90 -4.51 -1.39
C LYS A 86 15.79 -5.17 -2.22
N LEU A 87 16.11 -6.12 -3.08
CA LEU A 87 15.13 -6.82 -3.91
C LEU A 87 14.24 -7.72 -3.04
N VAL A 88 14.84 -8.43 -2.09
CA VAL A 88 14.13 -9.23 -1.09
C VAL A 88 13.14 -8.35 -0.32
N ARG A 89 13.58 -7.24 0.28
CA ARG A 89 12.67 -6.35 1.04
C ARG A 89 11.52 -5.81 0.20
N ARG A 90 11.81 -5.36 -1.04
CA ARG A 90 10.78 -4.87 -1.96
C ARG A 90 9.77 -5.95 -2.33
N THR A 91 10.24 -7.17 -2.53
CA THR A 91 9.38 -8.32 -2.82
C THR A 91 8.54 -8.69 -1.60
N VAL A 92 9.11 -8.68 -0.39
CA VAL A 92 8.34 -8.86 0.86
C VAL A 92 7.22 -7.81 0.98
N ASN A 93 7.51 -6.52 0.79
CA ASN A 93 6.48 -5.47 0.85
C ASN A 93 5.32 -5.73 -0.14
N LYS A 94 5.63 -6.15 -1.37
CA LYS A 94 4.62 -6.53 -2.37
C LYS A 94 3.83 -7.77 -1.96
N LEU A 95 4.49 -8.76 -1.34
CA LEU A 95 3.84 -9.99 -0.88
C LEU A 95 2.92 -9.73 0.30
N LEU A 96 3.30 -8.86 1.24
CA LEU A 96 2.45 -8.51 2.38
C LEU A 96 1.10 -7.94 1.92
N SER A 97 1.09 -7.08 0.90
CA SER A 97 -0.16 -6.61 0.29
C SER A 97 -0.98 -7.72 -0.36
N ARG A 98 -0.33 -8.72 -0.98
CA ARG A 98 -1.03 -9.88 -1.57
C ARG A 98 -1.60 -10.81 -0.50
N ILE A 99 -0.87 -11.01 0.58
CA ILE A 99 -1.31 -11.80 1.73
C ILE A 99 -2.56 -11.16 2.34
N ALA A 100 -2.52 -9.83 2.56
CA ALA A 100 -3.67 -9.09 3.06
C ALA A 100 -4.90 -9.18 2.14
N ALA A 101 -4.68 -9.22 0.82
CA ALA A 101 -5.76 -9.41 -0.16
C ALA A 101 -6.31 -10.84 -0.18
N PHE A 102 -5.48 -11.85 0.09
CA PHE A 102 -5.84 -13.26 0.00
C PHE A 102 -6.75 -13.70 1.16
N ASN A 103 -6.40 -13.36 2.40
CA ASN A 103 -7.25 -13.62 3.57
C ASN A 103 -7.18 -12.44 4.56
N PRO A 104 -8.02 -11.41 4.35
CA PRO A 104 -8.04 -10.20 5.16
C PRO A 104 -8.30 -10.46 6.65
N ASN A 105 -9.23 -11.37 6.96
CA ASN A 105 -9.65 -11.66 8.33
C ASN A 105 -8.50 -12.19 9.18
N GLU A 106 -7.80 -13.20 8.67
CA GLU A 106 -6.68 -13.83 9.37
C GLU A 106 -5.47 -12.87 9.45
N PHE A 107 -5.23 -12.12 8.36
CA PHE A 107 -4.18 -11.12 8.32
C PHE A 107 -4.34 -10.04 9.39
N VAL A 108 -5.56 -9.49 9.56
CA VAL A 108 -5.86 -8.47 10.56
C VAL A 108 -5.62 -8.98 11.98
N LYS A 109 -6.01 -10.23 12.27
CA LYS A 109 -5.88 -10.84 13.60
C LYS A 109 -4.43 -11.05 14.02
N HIS A 110 -3.59 -11.57 13.13
CA HIS A 110 -2.26 -12.09 13.50
C HIS A 110 -1.07 -11.31 12.93
N TYR A 111 -1.23 -10.65 11.79
CA TYR A 111 -0.09 -10.14 11.01
C TYR A 111 -0.10 -8.63 10.77
N LEU A 112 -1.25 -7.97 10.92
CA LEU A 112 -1.39 -6.55 10.60
C LEU A 112 -0.49 -5.66 11.46
N HIS A 113 -0.46 -5.85 12.78
CA HIS A 113 0.32 -4.99 13.68
C HIS A 113 1.81 -5.00 13.36
N VAL A 114 2.39 -6.19 13.19
CA VAL A 114 3.81 -6.37 12.85
C VAL A 114 4.12 -5.86 11.44
N THR A 115 3.19 -6.03 10.49
CA THR A 115 3.33 -5.53 9.13
C THR A 115 3.30 -4.01 9.07
N LEU A 116 2.35 -3.35 9.74
CA LEU A 116 2.28 -1.89 9.77
C LEU A 116 3.49 -1.29 10.46
N THR A 117 3.96 -1.87 11.56
CA THR A 117 5.19 -1.43 12.25
C THR A 117 6.40 -1.51 11.32
N HIS A 118 6.56 -2.61 10.58
CA HIS A 118 7.59 -2.77 9.57
C HIS A 118 7.50 -1.71 8.46
N LEU A 119 6.31 -1.54 7.88
CA LEU A 119 6.10 -0.59 6.77
C LEU A 119 6.29 0.86 7.22
N ILE A 120 5.88 1.23 8.43
CA ILE A 120 6.13 2.55 9.01
C ILE A 120 7.63 2.83 9.11
N ASN A 121 8.43 1.85 9.53
CA ASN A 121 9.88 2.00 9.56
C ASN A 121 10.48 2.03 8.15
N ALA A 122 9.92 1.29 7.19
CA ALA A 122 10.35 1.34 5.79
C ALA A 122 10.03 2.69 5.12
N MET A 123 8.92 3.34 5.46
CA MET A 123 8.56 4.68 4.97
C MET A 123 9.57 5.76 5.40
N LYS A 124 10.23 5.57 6.56
CA LYS A 124 11.29 6.48 7.04
C LYS A 124 12.60 6.32 6.28
N LYS A 125 12.80 5.22 5.52
CA LYS A 125 14.02 4.91 4.78
C LYS A 125 13.88 5.27 3.31
N ASP A 126 14.73 6.15 2.79
CA ASP A 126 14.60 6.68 1.42
C ASP A 126 14.63 5.60 0.32
N SER A 127 15.37 4.51 0.54
CA SER A 127 15.52 3.41 -0.43
C SER A 127 14.25 2.58 -0.67
N ASP A 128 13.38 2.53 0.33
CA ASP A 128 12.18 1.67 0.38
C ASP A 128 10.88 2.47 0.52
N ARG A 129 10.97 3.78 0.81
CA ARG A 129 9.86 4.72 1.07
C ARG A 129 8.69 4.60 0.09
N ALA A 130 8.96 4.74 -1.20
CA ALA A 130 7.95 4.64 -2.25
C ALA A 130 7.21 3.29 -2.24
N THR A 131 7.98 2.19 -2.12
CA THR A 131 7.39 0.85 -2.09
C THR A 131 6.60 0.57 -0.82
N ALA A 132 6.98 1.19 0.30
CA ALA A 132 6.27 1.08 1.56
C ALA A 132 4.92 1.81 1.51
N PHE A 133 4.86 3.02 0.96
CA PHE A 133 3.58 3.74 0.75
C PHE A 133 2.61 2.95 -0.14
N ILE A 134 3.09 2.41 -1.27
CA ILE A 134 2.27 1.56 -2.14
C ILE A 134 1.74 0.34 -1.36
N ALA A 135 2.60 -0.30 -0.56
CA ALA A 135 2.22 -1.50 0.19
C ALA A 135 1.18 -1.19 1.27
N VAL A 136 1.34 -0.09 2.01
CA VAL A 136 0.37 0.37 3.03
C VAL A 136 -0.97 0.68 2.36
N GLY A 137 -0.98 1.51 1.31
CA GLY A 137 -2.23 1.84 0.60
C GLY A 137 -2.94 0.59 0.08
N SER A 138 -2.20 -0.36 -0.49
CA SER A 138 -2.75 -1.63 -0.97
C SER A 138 -3.32 -2.49 0.16
N ILE A 139 -2.66 -2.56 1.32
CA ILE A 139 -3.17 -3.28 2.49
C ILE A 139 -4.45 -2.62 2.99
N VAL A 140 -4.42 -1.30 3.21
CA VAL A 140 -5.57 -0.50 3.65
C VAL A 140 -6.78 -0.74 2.76
N LYS A 141 -6.57 -0.78 1.43
CA LYS A 141 -7.61 -1.13 0.44
C LYS A 141 -8.25 -2.50 0.69
N CYS A 142 -7.45 -3.51 1.03
CA CYS A 142 -7.94 -4.86 1.25
C CYS A 142 -8.70 -5.01 2.58
N ILE A 143 -8.34 -4.21 3.59
CA ILE A 143 -8.91 -4.31 4.95
C ILE A 143 -9.79 -3.11 5.32
N ARG A 144 -10.35 -2.37 4.35
CA ARG A 144 -11.15 -1.15 4.59
C ARG A 144 -12.25 -1.36 5.65
N GLY A 145 -13.00 -2.45 5.54
CA GLY A 145 -14.07 -2.78 6.49
C GLY A 145 -13.56 -2.96 7.93
N HIS A 146 -12.41 -3.62 8.11
CA HIS A 146 -11.81 -3.83 9.42
C HIS A 146 -11.20 -2.55 9.99
N ILE A 147 -10.53 -1.74 9.17
CA ILE A 147 -9.97 -0.46 9.62
C ILE A 147 -11.07 0.46 10.09
N LYS A 148 -12.20 0.53 9.37
CA LYS A 148 -13.34 1.36 9.76
C LYS A 148 -13.96 0.89 11.08
N ALA A 149 -14.10 -0.42 11.28
CA ALA A 149 -14.68 -1.00 12.50
C ALA A 149 -13.74 -0.89 13.72
N GLU A 150 -12.43 -1.06 13.52
CA GLU A 150 -11.43 -1.10 14.60
C GLU A 150 -10.49 0.11 14.61
N ALA A 151 -10.93 1.26 14.10
CA ALA A 151 -10.08 2.45 13.92
C ALA A 151 -9.35 2.88 15.20
N ALA A 152 -9.99 2.72 16.37
CA ALA A 152 -9.41 3.04 17.68
C ALA A 152 -8.15 2.22 17.98
N LYS A 153 -8.13 0.92 17.61
CA LYS A 153 -7.02 0.01 17.87
C LYS A 153 -5.77 0.38 17.08
N PHE A 154 -5.95 0.89 15.86
CA PHE A 154 -4.86 1.23 14.94
C PHE A 154 -4.55 2.74 14.90
N ARG A 155 -5.23 3.56 15.72
CA ARG A 155 -5.12 5.02 15.74
C ARG A 155 -3.66 5.53 15.80
N PRO A 156 -2.74 5.01 16.64
CA PRO A 156 -1.35 5.48 16.67
C PRO A 156 -0.59 5.19 15.37
N GLN A 157 -0.85 4.05 14.75
CA GLN A 157 -0.24 3.66 13.49
C GLN A 157 -0.77 4.51 12.35
N LEU A 158 -2.09 4.76 12.30
CA LEU A 158 -2.72 5.63 11.31
C LEU A 158 -2.18 7.06 11.39
N HIS A 159 -2.09 7.63 12.59
CA HIS A 159 -1.50 8.95 12.79
C HIS A 159 -0.04 9.01 12.32
N SER A 160 0.74 7.97 12.59
CA SER A 160 2.13 7.87 12.12
C SER A 160 2.23 7.81 10.59
N ILE A 161 1.34 7.04 9.95
CA ILE A 161 1.30 6.91 8.48
C ILE A 161 0.96 8.25 7.83
N VAL A 162 -0.06 8.97 8.33
CA VAL A 162 -0.47 10.25 7.75
C VAL A 162 0.60 11.33 7.97
N ALA A 163 1.23 11.38 9.15
CA ALA A 163 2.35 12.30 9.39
C ALA A 163 3.52 12.05 8.43
N LEU A 164 3.86 10.78 8.17
CA LEU A 164 4.90 10.42 7.20
C LEU A 164 4.49 10.73 5.77
N ALA A 165 3.21 10.58 5.41
CA ALA A 165 2.70 10.96 4.10
C ALA A 165 2.82 12.47 3.88
N ARG A 166 2.48 13.29 4.88
CA ARG A 166 2.71 14.74 4.83
C ARG A 166 4.17 15.09 4.65
N GLU A 167 5.08 14.49 5.43
CA GLU A 167 6.51 14.71 5.25
C GLU A 167 6.96 14.36 3.82
N ALA A 168 6.47 13.26 3.27
CA ALA A 168 6.82 12.78 1.94
C ALA A 168 6.24 13.63 0.79
N LEU A 169 5.13 14.32 1.02
CA LEU A 169 4.48 15.25 0.09
C LEU A 169 4.95 16.70 0.29
N SER A 170 5.45 17.04 1.47
CA SER A 170 6.04 18.33 1.74
C SER A 170 7.37 18.44 1.00
N ALA A 171 7.42 19.23 -0.07
CA ALA A 171 8.67 19.55 -0.79
C ALA A 171 9.61 20.47 0.02
N ARG A 172 9.33 20.63 1.33
CA ARG A 172 9.85 21.69 2.19
C ARG A 172 11.26 21.43 2.71
N ARG A 173 11.77 20.20 2.60
CA ARG A 173 13.15 19.87 3.00
C ARG A 173 13.98 19.56 1.76
N LYS A 174 15.03 20.37 1.52
CA LYS A 174 16.11 20.08 0.54
C LYS A 174 16.67 18.66 0.63
N SER A 175 16.47 17.96 1.76
CA SER A 175 17.00 16.63 2.03
C SER A 175 16.21 15.48 1.41
N ARG A 176 14.92 15.63 1.05
CA ARG A 176 14.10 14.51 0.55
C ARG A 176 13.18 14.92 -0.61
N PRO A 177 13.22 14.19 -1.73
CA PRO A 177 12.36 14.50 -2.87
C PRO A 177 10.89 14.18 -2.56
N PHE A 178 9.99 14.80 -3.30
CA PHE A 178 8.56 14.49 -3.28
C PHE A 178 8.32 13.01 -3.62
N CYS A 179 7.43 12.35 -2.88
CA CYS A 179 7.08 10.94 -3.10
C CYS A 179 5.63 10.83 -3.56
N ALA A 180 5.41 10.70 -4.87
CA ALA A 180 4.08 10.58 -5.44
C ALA A 180 3.29 9.36 -4.94
N GLU A 181 3.96 8.29 -4.54
CA GLU A 181 3.33 7.09 -3.98
C GLU A 181 2.57 7.37 -2.67
N ALA A 182 2.94 8.43 -1.94
CA ALA A 182 2.22 8.86 -0.75
C ALA A 182 0.80 9.35 -1.10
N LEU A 183 0.57 9.93 -2.29
CA LEU A 183 -0.75 10.36 -2.77
C LEU A 183 -1.72 9.18 -2.82
N GLN A 184 -1.30 8.05 -3.41
CA GLN A 184 -2.11 6.84 -3.45
C GLN A 184 -2.41 6.32 -2.05
N CYS A 185 -1.43 6.35 -1.15
CA CYS A 185 -1.63 5.91 0.24
C CYS A 185 -2.69 6.78 0.95
N VAL A 186 -2.64 8.10 0.77
CA VAL A 186 -3.63 9.04 1.33
C VAL A 186 -5.03 8.76 0.77
N ALA A 187 -5.15 8.53 -0.54
CA ALA A 187 -6.43 8.24 -1.18
C ALA A 187 -7.05 6.91 -0.68
N GLU A 188 -6.24 5.87 -0.51
CA GLU A 188 -6.70 4.59 0.03
C GLU A 188 -7.11 4.70 1.51
N LEU A 189 -6.41 5.52 2.30
CA LEU A 189 -6.79 5.84 3.69
C LEU A 189 -8.10 6.62 3.76
N ALA A 190 -8.26 7.64 2.91
CA ALA A 190 -9.50 8.40 2.78
C ALA A 190 -10.69 7.48 2.51
N GLY A 191 -10.52 6.57 1.55
CA GLY A 191 -11.54 5.60 1.18
C GLY A 191 -11.80 4.51 2.22
N ALA A 192 -10.90 4.27 3.18
CA ALA A 192 -11.09 3.33 4.27
C ALA A 192 -11.79 3.98 5.48
N LEU A 193 -11.37 5.19 5.85
CA LEU A 193 -11.78 5.88 7.07
C LEU A 193 -13.04 6.72 6.88
N GLY A 194 -13.25 7.27 5.68
CA GLY A 194 -14.37 8.15 5.36
C GLY A 194 -14.36 9.48 6.13
N ALA A 195 -15.42 10.27 5.95
CA ALA A 195 -15.50 11.65 6.46
C ALA A 195 -15.42 11.79 7.99
N GLY A 196 -15.93 10.81 8.74
CA GLY A 196 -16.02 10.88 10.20
C GLY A 196 -14.67 10.76 10.92
N LEU A 197 -13.79 9.88 10.43
CA LEU A 197 -12.47 9.64 11.03
C LEU A 197 -11.40 10.57 10.44
N MET A 198 -11.65 11.16 9.27
CA MET A 198 -10.65 12.03 8.64
C MET A 198 -10.40 13.31 9.43
N LYS A 199 -11.37 13.88 10.17
CA LYS A 199 -11.08 15.05 11.02
C LYS A 199 -9.97 14.80 12.04
N ASP A 200 -9.85 13.56 12.51
CA ASP A 200 -8.86 13.16 13.51
C ASP A 200 -7.44 12.99 12.93
N PHE A 201 -7.33 12.78 11.62
CA PHE A 201 -6.06 12.42 10.96
C PHE A 201 -5.67 13.36 9.82
N PHE A 202 -6.63 14.02 9.18
CA PHE A 202 -6.42 14.97 8.12
C PHE A 202 -5.92 16.26 8.76
N HIS A 203 -4.61 16.34 8.90
CA HIS A 203 -3.98 17.53 9.42
C HIS A 203 -4.19 18.71 8.46
N GLU A 204 -4.32 19.91 9.03
CA GLU A 204 -4.35 21.16 8.28
C GLU A 204 -3.17 21.24 7.30
N GLY A 205 -3.49 21.50 6.04
CA GLY A 205 -2.51 21.64 4.96
C GLY A 205 -2.08 20.34 4.27
N LEU A 206 -2.61 19.15 4.62
CA LEU A 206 -2.33 17.93 3.85
C LEU A 206 -2.79 18.08 2.38
N LEU A 207 -3.95 18.72 2.16
CA LEU A 207 -4.41 19.03 0.81
C LEU A 207 -3.39 19.89 0.06
N ASP A 208 -2.88 20.95 0.67
CA ASP A 208 -1.84 21.80 0.06
C ASP A 208 -0.54 21.03 -0.19
N ASP A 209 -0.16 20.14 0.74
CA ASP A 209 1.01 19.30 0.59
C ASP A 209 0.93 18.40 -0.66
N MET A 210 -0.27 17.93 -1.03
CA MET A 210 -0.49 17.12 -2.24
C MET A 210 -0.18 17.90 -3.53
N PHE A 211 -0.35 19.22 -3.55
CA PHE A 211 -0.11 20.07 -4.74
C PHE A 211 1.35 20.54 -4.88
N ASN A 212 2.24 20.24 -3.92
CA ASN A 212 3.63 20.75 -3.93
C ASN A 212 4.46 20.33 -5.16
N ALA A 213 4.12 19.22 -5.81
CA ALA A 213 4.79 18.78 -7.04
C ALA A 213 4.18 19.38 -8.33
N GLY A 214 3.18 20.25 -8.20
CA GLY A 214 2.39 20.78 -9.30
C GLY A 214 1.38 19.78 -9.87
N LEU A 215 0.79 20.12 -11.01
CA LEU A 215 -0.31 19.36 -11.64
C LEU A 215 0.15 18.25 -12.62
N HIS A 216 1.45 18.02 -12.76
CA HIS A 216 1.99 17.15 -13.82
C HIS A 216 1.83 15.64 -13.56
N ASP A 217 1.45 15.24 -12.33
CA ASP A 217 1.35 13.83 -11.96
C ASP A 217 -0.11 13.34 -12.03
N ARG A 218 -0.38 12.37 -12.91
CA ARG A 218 -1.68 11.70 -13.00
C ARG A 218 -2.11 11.08 -11.66
N LYS A 219 -1.16 10.64 -10.83
CA LYS A 219 -1.43 10.10 -9.49
C LYS A 219 -2.10 11.14 -8.58
N LEU A 220 -1.84 12.44 -8.77
CA LEU A 220 -2.52 13.50 -8.03
C LEU A 220 -4.00 13.54 -8.37
N VAL A 221 -4.34 13.56 -9.66
CA VAL A 221 -5.73 13.59 -10.12
C VAL A 221 -6.48 12.36 -9.63
N ASP A 222 -5.91 11.17 -9.84
CA ASP A 222 -6.53 9.91 -9.41
C ASP A 222 -6.76 9.88 -7.87
N ALA A 223 -5.78 10.39 -7.10
CA ALA A 223 -5.89 10.49 -5.65
C ALA A 223 -6.96 11.49 -5.21
N LEU A 224 -7.01 12.69 -5.82
CA LEU A 224 -7.99 13.73 -5.50
C LEU A 224 -9.41 13.28 -5.84
N THR A 225 -9.62 12.62 -6.98
CA THR A 225 -10.91 12.03 -7.35
C THR A 225 -11.37 11.04 -6.30
N GLN A 226 -10.50 10.10 -5.91
CA GLN A 226 -10.85 9.11 -4.88
C GLN A 226 -11.10 9.76 -3.50
N VAL A 227 -10.34 10.80 -3.13
CA VAL A 227 -10.57 11.54 -1.88
C VAL A 227 -11.93 12.26 -1.91
N ALA A 228 -12.28 12.90 -3.02
CA ALA A 228 -13.55 13.60 -3.17
C ALA A 228 -14.76 12.64 -3.16
N GLU A 229 -14.63 11.47 -3.77
CA GLU A 229 -15.64 10.41 -3.72
C GLU A 229 -15.81 9.87 -2.29
N ALA A 230 -14.70 9.63 -1.58
CA ALA A 230 -14.75 9.15 -0.21
C ALA A 230 -15.28 10.20 0.77
N ILE A 231 -15.05 11.49 0.48
CA ILE A 231 -15.33 12.62 1.36
C ILE A 231 -15.89 13.78 0.54
N PRO A 232 -17.22 13.80 0.32
CA PRO A 232 -17.87 14.83 -0.49
C PRO A 232 -17.64 16.26 -0.01
N ALA A 233 -17.42 16.46 1.30
CA ALA A 233 -17.14 17.79 1.87
C ALA A 233 -15.82 18.41 1.38
N LEU A 234 -14.87 17.61 0.89
CA LEU A 234 -13.60 18.10 0.34
C LEU A 234 -13.69 18.41 -1.16
N LEU A 235 -14.80 18.08 -1.82
CA LEU A 235 -14.96 18.30 -3.27
C LEU A 235 -14.76 19.78 -3.65
N ILE A 236 -15.47 20.69 -2.97
CA ILE A 236 -15.38 22.13 -3.26
C ILE A 236 -13.97 22.67 -2.96
N PRO A 237 -13.35 22.43 -1.78
CA PRO A 237 -11.96 22.82 -1.53
C PRO A 237 -10.95 22.29 -2.57
N ILE A 238 -11.10 21.03 -3.01
CA ILE A 238 -10.24 20.42 -4.03
C ILE A 238 -10.40 21.16 -5.37
N GLN A 239 -11.64 21.42 -5.79
CA GLN A 239 -11.93 22.12 -7.05
C GLN A 239 -11.40 23.55 -7.04
N GLU A 240 -11.61 24.30 -5.95
CA GLU A 240 -11.06 25.65 -5.79
C GLU A 240 -9.54 25.67 -5.86
N ARG A 241 -8.87 24.70 -5.20
CA ARG A 241 -7.42 24.59 -5.23
C ARG A 241 -6.90 24.25 -6.62
N LEU A 242 -7.55 23.32 -7.32
CA LEU A 242 -7.23 22.96 -8.71
C LEU A 242 -7.40 24.16 -9.64
N LEU A 243 -8.51 24.89 -9.55
CA LEU A 243 -8.75 26.09 -10.36
C LEU A 243 -7.69 27.16 -10.11
N ARG A 244 -7.31 27.37 -8.84
CA ARG A 244 -6.22 28.29 -8.49
C ARG A 244 -4.90 27.88 -9.16
N GLU A 245 -4.51 26.62 -9.07
CA GLU A 245 -3.27 26.13 -9.70
C GLU A 245 -3.30 26.25 -11.23
N ILE A 246 -4.42 25.88 -11.86
CA ILE A 246 -4.60 26.00 -13.31
C ILE A 246 -4.50 27.47 -13.74
N SER A 247 -5.15 28.39 -13.01
CA SER A 247 -5.09 29.83 -13.31
C SER A 247 -3.69 30.40 -13.16
N ILE A 248 -2.95 29.99 -12.12
CA ILE A 248 -1.55 30.40 -11.94
C ILE A 248 -0.68 29.89 -13.10
N ILE A 249 -0.87 28.64 -13.53
CA ILE A 249 -0.08 28.05 -14.63
C ILE A 249 -0.40 28.71 -15.98
N LEU A 250 -1.68 28.98 -16.27
CA LEU A 250 -2.12 29.48 -17.58
C LEU A 250 -2.04 31.01 -17.70
N VAL A 251 -2.39 31.74 -16.64
CA VAL A 251 -2.56 33.21 -16.64
C VAL A 251 -1.52 33.90 -15.76
N GLY A 252 -0.89 33.19 -14.82
CA GLY A 252 0.06 33.78 -13.86
C GLY A 252 -0.60 34.42 -12.64
N VAL A 253 -1.93 34.37 -12.53
CA VAL A 253 -2.71 34.96 -11.41
C VAL A 253 -3.62 33.91 -10.77
N PRO A 254 -3.88 33.99 -9.44
CA PRO A 254 -4.85 33.13 -8.78
C PRO A 254 -6.24 33.28 -9.37
N TYR A 255 -7.00 32.18 -9.45
CA TYR A 255 -8.38 32.20 -9.91
C TYR A 255 -9.26 33.06 -8.99
N VAL A 256 -10.07 33.92 -9.58
CA VAL A 256 -11.09 34.74 -8.92
C VAL A 256 -12.45 34.37 -9.53
N PRO A 257 -13.47 34.03 -8.72
CA PRO A 257 -14.79 33.72 -9.24
C PRO A 257 -15.37 34.88 -10.07
N PRO A 258 -15.99 34.60 -11.23
CA PRO A 258 -16.72 35.62 -11.99
C PRO A 258 -17.78 36.29 -11.10
N GLY A 259 -17.71 37.62 -10.95
CA GLY A 259 -18.57 38.40 -10.05
C GLY A 259 -17.93 38.81 -8.72
N ALA A 260 -16.71 38.35 -8.40
CA ALA A 260 -15.93 38.90 -7.29
C ALA A 260 -15.13 40.17 -7.68
N HIS A 261 -15.11 40.52 -8.97
CA HIS A 261 -14.68 41.83 -9.47
C HIS A 261 -15.82 42.84 -9.30
N ASP A 262 -16.11 43.22 -8.07
CA ASP A 262 -17.02 44.34 -7.76
C ASP A 262 -16.66 44.98 -6.43
N VAL A 263 -15.37 45.26 -6.20
CA VAL A 263 -14.96 46.27 -5.23
C VAL A 263 -13.64 46.88 -5.68
N PHE A 264 -13.66 48.20 -5.94
CA PHE A 264 -12.53 49.07 -6.32
C PHE A 264 -12.17 49.10 -7.81
N SER A 265 -12.98 49.86 -8.56
CA SER A 265 -12.50 50.79 -9.59
C SER A 265 -12.88 52.20 -9.14
#